data_AF-A0A917UHK9-F1
#
_entry.id   AF-A0A917UHK9-F1
#
_cell.length_a   1.000
_cell.length_b   1.000
_cell.length_c   1.000
_cell.angle_alpha   90.00
_cell.angle_beta   90.00
_cell.angle_gamma   90.00
#
_symmetry.space_group_name_H-M   'P 1'
#
loop_
_entity.id
_entity.type
_entity.pdbx_description
1 polymer ?
#
loop_
_entity_poly.entity_id
_entity_poly.type
_entity_poly.pdbx_seq_one_letter_code
_entity_poly.pdbx_strand_id
1 'polypeptide(L)'
;MFGRQLTARAAVTVPNLYAVLSAVNAGAGFSVLPRSLCQEYLDSGRLVLLHAPQEPPLNTLFLVQRPGAEANPDVVRVRDTLRRTARTW
;
A
#
# COMPACT_ATOMS: atom_id res chain seq x y z
N MET A 1 17.63 3.89 -3.39
CA MET A 1 18.04 2.80 -4.32
C MET A 1 19.31 2.14 -3.79
N PHE A 2 19.38 0.81 -3.72
CA PHE A 2 20.52 0.09 -3.15
C PHE A 2 21.71 -0.12 -4.12
N GLY A 3 21.75 0.59 -5.25
CA GLY A 3 22.87 0.57 -6.20
C GLY A 3 23.12 -0.75 -6.94
N ARG A 4 22.39 -1.82 -6.62
CA ARG A 4 22.50 -3.14 -7.26
C ARG A 4 21.16 -3.85 -7.33
N GLN A 5 20.94 -4.61 -8.40
CA GLN A 5 19.76 -5.43 -8.56
C GLN A 5 19.81 -6.64 -7.61
N LEU A 6 18.69 -6.94 -6.96
CA LEU A 6 18.54 -8.16 -6.16
C LEU A 6 18.43 -9.36 -7.10
N THR A 7 19.36 -10.30 -7.01
CA THR A 7 19.36 -11.57 -7.78
C THR A 7 18.78 -12.76 -6.99
N ALA A 8 18.38 -12.53 -5.74
CA ALA A 8 17.78 -13.55 -4.89
C ALA A 8 16.33 -13.84 -5.29
N ARG A 9 15.90 -15.10 -5.13
CA ARG A 9 14.50 -15.49 -5.24
C ARG A 9 13.75 -15.16 -3.95
N ALA A 10 12.48 -14.78 -4.09
CA ALA A 10 11.58 -14.67 -2.95
C ALA A 10 11.45 -16.04 -2.26
N ALA A 11 11.59 -16.06 -0.93
CA ALA A 11 11.43 -17.27 -0.14
C ALA A 11 9.96 -17.76 -0.12
N VAL A 12 9.01 -16.83 -0.21
CA VAL A 12 7.56 -17.09 -0.21
C VAL A 12 6.87 -16.12 -1.16
N THR A 13 5.82 -16.57 -1.84
CA THR A 13 4.88 -15.74 -2.60
C THR A 13 3.48 -15.88 -2.04
N VAL A 14 2.73 -14.77 -1.98
CA VAL A 14 1.38 -14.71 -1.42
C VAL A 14 0.49 -13.79 -2.28
N PRO A 15 -0.85 -13.95 -2.23
CA PRO A 15 -1.71 -13.34 -3.23
C PRO A 15 -2.04 -11.87 -2.97
N ASN A 16 -1.70 -11.29 -1.82
CA ASN A 16 -1.99 -9.89 -1.51
C ASN A 16 -1.05 -9.30 -0.43
N LEU A 17 -1.05 -7.97 -0.30
CA LEU A 17 -0.19 -7.23 0.62
C LEU A 17 -0.50 -7.49 2.10
N TYR A 18 -1.76 -7.76 2.47
CA TYR A 18 -2.13 -8.10 3.84
C TYR A 18 -1.52 -9.45 4.26
N ALA A 19 -1.47 -10.41 3.34
CA ALA A 19 -0.81 -11.69 3.56
C ALA A 19 0.71 -11.53 3.72
N VAL A 20 1.34 -10.62 2.95
CA VAL A 20 2.77 -10.30 3.14
C VAL A 20 2.99 -9.69 4.52
N LEU A 21 2.16 -8.71 4.92
CA LEU A 21 2.24 -8.09 6.24
C LEU A 21 2.11 -9.11 7.37
N SER A 22 1.12 -10.00 7.27
CA SER A 22 0.92 -11.07 8.24
C SER A 22 2.11 -12.01 8.31
N ALA A 23 2.70 -12.40 7.17
CA ALA A 23 3.86 -13.27 7.13
C ALA A 23 5.10 -12.62 7.76
N VAL A 24 5.38 -11.35 7.43
CA VAL A 24 6.48 -10.59 8.02
C VAL A 24 6.29 -10.44 9.52
N ASN A 25 5.09 -10.07 9.98
CA ASN A 25 4.75 -9.96 11.39
C ASN A 25 4.89 -11.30 12.15
N ALA A 26 4.67 -12.43 11.47
CA ALA A 26 4.89 -13.77 12.01
C ALA A 26 6.35 -14.24 11.96
N GLY A 27 7.28 -13.41 11.48
CA GLY A 27 8.71 -13.72 11.45
C GLY A 27 9.21 -14.37 10.15
N ALA A 28 8.45 -14.32 9.06
CA ALA A 28 8.87 -14.89 7.77
C ALA A 28 10.04 -14.14 7.09
N GLY A 29 10.49 -13.01 7.64
CA GLY A 29 11.61 -12.22 7.13
C GLY A 29 11.26 -10.76 6.95
N PHE A 30 11.64 -10.16 5.81
CA PHE A 30 11.42 -8.76 5.47
C PHE A 30 10.75 -8.60 4.10
N SER A 31 10.11 -7.46 3.87
CA SER A 31 9.49 -7.12 2.58
C SER A 31 9.41 -5.59 2.38
N VAL A 32 8.99 -5.17 1.19
CA VAL A 32 8.66 -3.78 0.86
C VAL A 32 7.13 -3.65 0.84
N LEU A 33 6.58 -2.77 1.68
CA LEU A 33 5.15 -2.59 1.86
C LEU A 33 4.76 -1.11 1.92
N PRO A 34 3.52 -0.75 1.53
CA PRO A 34 3.00 0.60 1.74
C PRO A 34 3.02 0.97 3.22
N ARG A 35 3.52 2.18 3.54
CA ARG A 35 3.60 2.66 4.92
C ARG A 35 2.23 2.71 5.61
N SER A 36 1.19 3.12 4.88
CA SER A 36 -0.19 3.15 5.39
C SER A 36 -0.67 1.81 5.93
N LEU A 37 -0.22 0.70 5.33
CA LEU A 37 -0.57 -0.66 5.76
C LEU A 37 0.23 -1.11 7.00
N CYS A 38 1.41 -0.53 7.22
CA CYS A 38 2.33 -0.93 8.29
C CYS A 38 2.25 -0.04 9.53
N GLN A 39 1.56 1.11 9.48
CA GLN A 39 1.67 2.17 10.48
C GLN A 39 1.39 1.66 11.92
N GLU A 40 0.27 0.98 12.15
CA GLU A 40 -0.08 0.41 13.46
C GLU A 40 0.97 -0.58 13.97
N TYR A 41 1.54 -1.39 13.08
CA TYR A 41 2.54 -2.40 13.43
C TYR A 41 3.90 -1.78 13.74
N LEU A 42 4.25 -0.67 13.06
CA LEU A 42 5.43 0.12 13.37
C LEU A 42 5.26 0.85 14.71
N ASP A 43 4.10 1.47 14.94
CA ASP A 43 3.80 2.23 16.17
C ASP A 43 3.81 1.31 17.40
N SER A 44 3.34 0.07 17.24
CA SER A 44 3.37 -0.96 18.29
C SER A 44 4.71 -1.70 18.43
N GLY A 45 5.69 -1.41 17.57
CA GLY A 45 7.00 -2.09 17.57
C GLY A 45 6.99 -3.54 17.10
N ARG A 46 5.86 -4.03 16.57
CA ARG A 46 5.77 -5.37 15.96
C ARG A 46 6.52 -5.46 14.64
N LEU A 47 6.66 -4.34 13.95
CA LEU A 47 7.53 -4.20 12.78
C LEU A 47 8.58 -3.13 13.02
N VAL A 48 9.70 -3.28 12.33
CA VAL A 48 10.80 -2.31 12.33
C VAL A 48 11.04 -1.86 10.90
N LEU A 49 11.21 -0.55 10.73
CA LEU A 49 11.57 0.03 9.44
C LEU A 49 13.06 -0.25 9.13
N LEU A 50 13.33 -1.04 8.10
CA LEU A 50 14.71 -1.36 7.69
C LEU A 50 15.35 -0.28 6.82
N HIS A 51 14.55 0.41 6.00
CA HIS A 51 15.04 1.43 5.09
C HIS A 51 13.96 2.47 4.77
N ALA A 52 14.32 3.75 4.86
CA ALA A 52 13.53 4.89 4.40
C ALA A 52 14.23 5.50 3.18
N PRO A 53 13.83 5.16 1.93
CA PRO A 53 14.43 5.76 0.76
C PRO A 53 14.11 7.27 0.72
N GLN A 54 15.05 8.08 0.25
CA GLN A 54 14.85 9.53 0.07
C GLN A 54 13.67 9.82 -0.87
N GLU A 55 13.54 9.01 -1.91
CA GLU A 55 12.42 9.03 -2.83
C GLU A 55 11.60 7.74 -2.65
N PRO A 56 10.36 7.84 -2.14
CA PRO A 56 9.49 6.69 -2.04
C PRO A 56 9.05 6.22 -3.45
N PRO A 57 8.80 4.91 -3.64
CA PRO A 57 8.21 4.41 -4.87
C PRO A 57 6.86 5.09 -5.13
N LEU A 58 6.66 5.59 -6.36
CA LEU A 58 5.39 6.15 -6.80
C LEU A 58 4.32 5.04 -6.86
N ASN A 59 3.19 5.29 -6.20
CA ASN A 59 1.99 4.49 -6.34
C ASN A 59 0.84 5.39 -6.82
N THR A 60 0.52 5.29 -8.11
CA THR A 60 -0.55 6.10 -8.72
C THR A 60 -1.90 5.44 -8.48
N LEU A 61 -2.78 6.12 -7.75
CA LEU A 61 -4.16 5.68 -7.55
C LEU A 61 -5.06 6.26 -8.63
N PHE A 62 -5.98 5.44 -9.14
CA PHE A 62 -6.98 5.84 -10.13
C PHE A 62 -8.38 5.71 -9.53
N LEU A 63 -9.21 6.73 -9.72
CA LEU A 63 -10.64 6.67 -9.44
C LEU A 63 -11.38 6.41 -10.75
N VAL A 64 -12.10 5.29 -10.81
CA VAL A 64 -12.81 4.85 -12.03
C VAL A 64 -14.29 4.67 -11.72
N GLN A 65 -15.16 5.08 -12.63
CA GLN A 65 -16.60 4.85 -12.56
C GLN A 65 -17.08 4.16 -13.86
N ARG A 66 -18.14 3.37 -13.75
CA ARG A 66 -18.84 2.84 -14.93
C ARG A 66 -19.55 3.99 -15.66
N PRO A 67 -19.60 4.01 -17.00
CA PRO A 67 -20.47 4.93 -17.73
C PRO A 67 -21.93 4.83 -17.25
N GLY A 68 -22.61 5.96 -17.06
CA GLY A 68 -23.99 6.01 -16.56
C GLY A 68 -24.11 5.94 -15.03
N ALA A 69 -23.02 5.72 -14.30
CA ALA A 69 -23.07 5.62 -12.84
C ALA A 69 -23.45 6.96 -12.16
N GLU A 70 -23.29 8.07 -12.87
CA GLU A 70 -23.76 9.40 -12.48
C GLU A 70 -25.28 9.53 -12.32
N ALA A 71 -26.07 8.60 -12.88
CA ALA A 71 -27.52 8.56 -12.66
C ALA A 71 -27.88 8.22 -11.21
N ASN A 72 -26.96 7.63 -10.45
CA ASN A 72 -27.13 7.38 -9.02
C ASN A 72 -26.50 8.52 -8.19
N PRO A 73 -27.30 9.33 -7.48
CA PRO A 73 -26.79 10.45 -6.69
C PRO A 73 -25.84 10.03 -5.56
N ASP A 74 -25.96 8.82 -5.04
CA ASP A 74 -25.05 8.32 -4.01
C ASP A 74 -23.67 7.95 -4.57
N VAL A 75 -23.60 7.47 -5.81
CA VAL A 75 -22.32 7.27 -6.50
C VAL A 75 -21.60 8.61 -6.71
N VAL A 76 -22.34 9.64 -7.13
CA VAL A 76 -21.82 11.01 -7.26
C VAL A 76 -21.27 11.52 -5.93
N ARG A 77 -22.01 11.32 -4.84
CA ARG A 77 -21.61 11.74 -3.49
C ARG A 77 -20.32 11.05 -3.02
N VAL A 78 -20.21 9.74 -3.24
CA VAL A 78 -19.00 8.97 -2.89
C VAL A 78 -17.83 9.43 -3.74
N ARG A 79 -17.99 9.56 -5.06
CA ARG A 79 -16.94 10.06 -5.97
C ARG A 79 -16.42 11.42 -5.52
N ASP A 80 -17.30 12.37 -5.24
CA ASP A 80 -16.90 13.72 -4.87
C ASP A 80 -16.22 13.75 -3.51
N THR A 81 -16.64 12.88 -2.59
CA THR A 81 -15.96 12.69 -1.30
C THR A 81 -14.56 12.12 -1.48
N LEU A 82 -14.40 11.05 -2.27
CA LEU A 82 -13.09 10.47 -2.58
C LEU A 82 -12.17 11.50 -3.23
N ARG A 83 -12.66 12.28 -4.20
CA ARG A 83 -11.86 13.35 -4.86
C ARG A 83 -11.43 14.45 -3.90
N ARG A 84 -12.26 14.80 -2.91
CA ARG A 84 -11.90 15.79 -1.88
C ARG A 84 -10.82 15.24 -0.95
N THR A 85 -11.02 14.05 -0.40
CA THR A 85 -10.09 13.44 0.55
C THR A 85 -8.77 13.05 -0.09
N ALA A 86 -8.78 12.65 -1.37
CA ALA A 86 -7.55 12.28 -2.10
C ALA A 86 -6.52 13.42 -2.24
N ARG A 87 -6.90 14.66 -1.96
CA ARG A 87 -5.97 15.80 -1.93
C ARG A 87 -5.03 15.79 -0.72
N THR A 88 -5.35 14.99 0.30
CA THR A 88 -4.56 14.88 1.54
C THR A 88 -3.93 13.49 1.71
N TRP A 89 -3.97 12.65 0.67
CA TRP A 89 -3.36 11.31 0.68
C TRP A 89 -1.88 11.36 0.30
#